data_AF-A0A934HCA1-F1
#
_entry.id   AF-A0A934HCA1-F1
#
_cell.length_a   1.000
_cell.length_b   1.000
_cell.length_c   1.000
_cell.angle_alpha   90.00
_cell.angle_beta   90.00
_cell.angle_gamma   90.00
#
_symmetry.space_group_name_H-M   'P 1'
#
loop_
_entity.id
_entity.type
_entity.pdbx_description
1 polymer ?
#
loop_
_entity_poly.entity_id
_entity_poly.type
_entity_poly.pdbx_seq_one_letter_code
_entity_poly.pdbx_strand_id
1 'polypeptide(L)' 'MVAVRLTFYDGVGTIGGNKILLEDLEQATNVFLDFGTSFGKRGLYFEEYLKPRSVAGLLDLLEME' A
#
# COMPACT_ATOMS: atom_id res chain seq x y z
N MET A 1 23.45 23.83 -13.70
CA MET A 1 23.05 22.85 -14.74
C MET A 1 22.21 21.88 -13.96
N VAL A 2 20.87 21.92 -14.06
CA VAL A 2 20.01 21.31 -13.03
C VAL A 2 20.39 19.84 -12.80
N ALA A 3 20.88 19.54 -11.60
CA ALA A 3 21.30 18.21 -11.21
C ALA A 3 20.11 17.54 -10.51
N VAL A 4 19.50 16.57 -11.19
CA VAL A 4 18.32 15.84 -10.74
C VAL A 4 18.72 14.47 -10.23
N ARG A 5 18.21 14.07 -9.06
CA ARG A 5 18.32 12.70 -8.54
C ARG A 5 16.94 12.07 -8.37
N LEU A 6 16.82 10.83 -8.82
CA LEU A 6 15.66 9.98 -8.57
C LEU A 6 16.08 8.84 -7.64
N THR A 7 15.39 8.70 -6.52
CA THR A 7 15.56 7.59 -5.58
C THR A 7 14.28 6.79 -5.50
N PHE A 8 14.36 5.49 -5.81
CA PHE A 8 13.23 4.57 -5.78
C PHE A 8 13.23 3.82 -4.44
N TYR A 9 12.36 4.22 -3.51
CA TYR A 9 12.26 3.61 -2.19
C TYR A 9 11.44 2.32 -2.19
N ASP A 10 10.48 2.18 -3.10
CA ASP A 10 9.62 1.00 -3.25
C ASP A 10 8.99 1.01 -4.66
N GLY A 11 8.26 -0.04 -5.05
CA GLY A 11 7.61 -0.15 -6.36
C GLY A 11 8.48 -0.71 -7.49
N VAL A 12 9.78 -0.92 -7.25
CA VAL A 12 10.67 -1.56 -8.24
C VAL A 12 10.43 -3.07 -8.26
N GLY A 13 9.99 -3.60 -9.41
CA GLY A 13 9.73 -5.02 -9.57
C GLY A 13 8.51 -5.55 -8.80
N THR A 14 7.64 -4.67 -8.31
CA THR A 14 6.42 -5.04 -7.58
C THR A 14 5.18 -4.39 -8.17
N ILE A 15 4.02 -5.01 -7.99
CA ILE A 15 2.73 -4.39 -8.30
C ILE A 15 2.34 -3.46 -7.15
N GLY A 16 2.14 -2.18 -7.48
CA GLY A 16 1.87 -1.11 -6.51
C GLY A 16 3.03 -0.83 -5.55
N GLY A 17 2.79 0.07 -4.60
CA GLY A 17 3.80 0.43 -3.59
C GLY A 17 4.66 1.65 -3.92
N ASN A 18 4.46 2.29 -5.08
CA ASN A 18 5.35 3.34 -5.59
C ASN A 18 5.65 4.42 -4.56
N LYS A 19 6.95 4.67 -4.37
CA LYS A 19 7.50 5.71 -3.51
C LYS A 19 8.76 6.22 -4.18
N ILE A 20 8.64 7.34 -4.88
CA ILE A 20 9.73 7.89 -5.68
C ILE A 20 10.05 9.28 -5.13
N LEU A 21 11.32 9.47 -4.76
CA LEU A 21 11.83 10.77 -4.35
C LEU A 21 12.54 11.41 -5.54
N LEU A 22 12.04 12.58 -5.93
CA LEU A 22 12.65 13.49 -6.90
C LEU A 22 13.35 14.62 -6.13
N GLU A 23 14.63 14.80 -6.39
CA GLU A 23 15.46 15.80 -5.71
C GLU A 23 16.10 16.73 -6.76
N ASP A 24 15.90 18.03 -6.57
CA ASP A 24 16.71 19.07 -7.18
C ASP A 24 17.89 19.37 -6.26
N LEU A 25 19.09 18.96 -6.67
CA LEU A 25 20.30 19.07 -5.86
C LEU A 25 20.84 20.51 -5.80
N GLU A 26 20.43 21.40 -6.71
CA GLU A 26 20.84 22.81 -6.71
C GLU A 26 19.87 23.67 -5.90
N GLN A 27 18.57 23.39 -5.97
CA GLN A 27 17.51 24.21 -5.36
C GLN A 27 17.02 23.66 -4.01
N ALA A 28 17.66 22.61 -3.48
CA ALA A 28 17.29 21.92 -2.24
C ALA A 28 15.79 21.57 -2.15
N THR A 29 15.16 21.33 -3.29
CA THR A 29 13.72 21.09 -3.42
C THR A 29 13.49 19.62 -3.67
N ASN A 30 12.65 19.02 -2.83
CA ASN A 30 12.38 17.58 -2.86
C ASN A 30 10.88 17.35 -2.99
N VAL A 31 10.51 16.46 -3.91
CA VAL A 31 9.12 16.05 -4.12
C VAL A 31 9.02 14.53 -3.97
N PHE A 32 8.10 14.10 -3.12
CA PHE A 32 7.77 12.69 -2.98
C PHE A 32 6.55 12.39 -3.85
N LEU A 33 6.72 11.45 -4.78
CA LEU A 33 5.69 11.04 -5.73
C LEU A 33 5.08 9.72 -5.29
N ASP A 34 3.75 9.76 -5.16
CA ASP A 34 2.90 8.66 -4.70
C ASP A 34 3.21 8.22 -3.26
N PHE A 35 2.26 7.54 -2.64
CA PHE A 35 2.40 6.84 -1.37
C PHE A 35 1.63 5.51 -1.43
N GLY A 36 1.64 4.88 -2.61
CA GLY A 36 0.92 3.65 -2.89
C GLY A 36 1.32 2.50 -1.96
N THR A 37 0.40 1.55 -1.79
CA THR A 37 0.63 0.35 -0.98
C THR A 37 1.08 -0.81 -1.87
N SER A 38 2.10 -1.56 -1.46
CA SER A 38 2.55 -2.76 -2.19
C SER A 38 1.51 -3.87 -2.03
N PHE A 39 1.00 -4.39 -3.15
CA PHE A 39 0.01 -5.48 -3.13
C PHE A 39 0.62 -6.76 -2.56
N GLY A 40 1.89 -7.05 -2.88
CA GLY A 40 2.61 -8.20 -2.32
C GLY A 40 2.72 -8.11 -0.79
N LYS A 41 3.15 -6.96 -0.25
CA LYS A 41 3.20 -6.75 1.22
C LYS A 41 1.82 -6.80 1.85
N ARG A 42 0.81 -6.19 1.22
CA ARG A 42 -0.57 -6.22 1.71
C ARG A 42 -1.11 -7.65 1.78
N GLY A 43 -0.84 -8.47 0.76
CA GLY A 43 -1.26 -9.87 0.70
C GLY A 43 -0.66 -10.78 1.78
N LEU A 44 0.44 -10.37 2.44
CA LEU A 44 1.00 -11.13 3.57
C LEU A 44 0.16 -11.03 4.84
N TYR A 45 -0.60 -9.94 4.99
CA TYR A 45 -1.32 -9.62 6.24
C TYR A 45 -2.83 -9.48 6.05
N PHE A 46 -3.26 -9.24 4.81
CA PHE A 46 -4.65 -9.03 4.45
C PHE A 46 -5.02 -10.03 3.36
N GLU A 47 -5.87 -11.01 3.71
CA GLU A 47 -6.45 -11.96 2.77
C GLU A 47 -7.48 -11.26 1.85
N GLU A 48 -7.65 -11.81 0.64
CA GLU A 48 -8.78 -11.51 -0.24
C GLU A 48 -10.09 -11.84 0.47
N TYR A 49 -10.71 -10.82 1.06
CA TYR A 49 -12.01 -10.85 1.71
C TYR A 49 -12.08 -11.80 2.90
N LEU A 50 -12.44 -11.26 4.07
CA LEU A 50 -12.89 -12.09 5.18
C LEU A 50 -14.05 -12.94 4.66
N LYS A 51 -13.82 -14.24 4.49
CA LYS A 51 -14.91 -15.17 4.19
C LYS A 51 -15.90 -15.08 5.37
N PRO A 52 -17.21 -15.12 5.11
CA PRO A 52 -18.17 -15.26 6.19
C PRO A 52 -17.72 -16.41 7.08
N ARG A 53 -17.65 -16.18 8.40
CA ARG A 53 -17.39 -17.26 9.34
C ARG A 53 -18.45 -18.35 9.12
N SER A 54 -18.09 -19.60 9.32
CA SER A 54 -19.08 -20.68 9.34
C SER A 54 -20.19 -20.34 10.35
N VAL A 55 -21.44 -20.58 9.94
CA VAL A 55 -22.60 -20.45 10.83
C VAL A 55 -22.41 -21.38 12.03
N ALA A 56 -22.60 -20.85 13.24
CA ALA A 56 -22.59 -21.64 14.48
C ALA A 56 -24.01 -22.12 14.85
N GLY A 57 -25.00 -21.84 13.99
CA GLY A 57 -26.37 -22.31 14.15
C GLY A 57 -27.06 -21.60 15.31
N LEU A 58 -27.63 -22.35 16.25
CA LEU A 58 -28.34 -21.81 17.42
C LEU A 58 -27.44 -21.01 18.38
N LEU A 59 -26.11 -21.09 18.22
CA LEU A 59 -25.15 -20.28 18.98
C LEU A 59 -24.94 -18.89 18.39
N ASP A 60 -25.44 -18.64 17.18
CA ASP A 60 -25.41 -17.31 16.57
C ASP A 60 -26.44 -16.40 17.24
N LEU A 61 -26.06 -15.16 17.56
CA LEU A 61 -26.98 -14.15 18.07
C LEU A 61 -28.07 -13.91 17.03
N LEU A 62 -29.32 -14.12 17.43
CA LEU A 62 -30.50 -13.84 16.62
C LEU A 62 -31.01 -12.45 17.00
N GLU A 63 -31.14 -11.57 16.00
CA GLU A 63 -31.88 -10.32 16.12
C GLU A 63 -33.27 -10.52 15.50
N MET A 64 -34.31 -10.06 16.19
CA MET A 64 -35.69 -10.05 15.71
C MET A 64 -36.13 -8.59 15.62
N GLU A 65 -36.58 -8.15 14.44
CA GLU A 65 -37.20 -6.83 14.23
C GLU A 65 -38.57 -6.72 14.93
#